data_AF-A0A349YSR4-F1
#
_entry.id   AF-A0A349YSR4-F1
#
_cell.length_a   1.000
_cell.length_b   1.000
_cell.length_c   1.000
_cell.angle_alpha   90.00
_cell.angle_beta   90.00
_cell.angle_gamma   90.00
#
_symmetry.space_group_name_H-M   'P 1'
#
loop_
_entity.id
_entity.type
_entity.pdbx_description
1 polymer ?
#
loop_
_entity_poly.entity_id
_entity_poly.type
_entity_poly.pdbx_seq_one_letter_code
_entity_poly.pdbx_strand_id
1 'polypeptide(L)'
;MAKARFRSSLINKTDPLDIFKRINFRNKDSNLQYEVLNEDLIDESVVHIDWFTEGIIFSTAKKFELSFDADKNRIMIPFRHWLTGELLGFTSRTTIRDYKILGIKKYYITPTYKKNINLYGLYQNYDYIIKFGYCVVFESEKSVLKRDSLLDNTCVALSGHIISAEQVRILLGLNVDIIVAMDKDVPEQEIWSICEKFYPIRNVYYIKDSYEILKDKDSPADAKNKDYCFLFKNKIRYNNEVHLRYKGESKR
;
A
#
# COMPACT_ATOMS: atom_id res chain seq x y z
N MET A 1 34.53 -63.67 -18.93
CA MET A 1 34.50 -62.20 -18.82
C MET A 1 33.13 -61.81 -18.25
N ALA A 2 32.96 -61.59 -16.94
CA ALA A 2 33.26 -60.36 -16.17
C ALA A 2 32.55 -59.14 -16.82
N LYS A 3 31.68 -58.35 -16.18
CA LYS A 3 31.56 -57.82 -14.80
C LYS A 3 30.08 -57.48 -14.53
N ALA A 4 29.50 -57.94 -13.42
CA ALA A 4 29.33 -57.21 -12.16
C ALA A 4 28.49 -55.90 -12.25
N ARG A 5 27.28 -55.99 -11.70
CA ARG A 5 26.38 -54.87 -11.35
C ARG A 5 27.11 -53.86 -10.45
N PHE A 6 27.29 -52.63 -10.93
CA PHE A 6 27.60 -51.50 -10.05
C PHE A 6 26.28 -50.90 -9.55
N ARG A 7 25.95 -51.19 -8.29
CA ARG A 7 25.08 -50.34 -7.46
C ARG A 7 25.87 -49.06 -7.19
N SER A 8 25.54 -47.95 -7.86
CA SER A 8 25.81 -46.63 -7.31
C SER A 8 24.54 -46.17 -6.60
N SER A 9 24.57 -46.25 -5.28
CA SER A 9 23.65 -45.54 -4.40
C SER A 9 23.79 -44.04 -4.65
N LEU A 10 23.00 -43.52 -5.58
CA LEU A 10 22.77 -42.08 -5.67
C LEU A 10 21.82 -41.74 -4.53
N ILE A 11 22.44 -41.35 -3.43
CA ILE A 11 21.87 -40.60 -2.32
C ILE A 11 20.81 -39.66 -2.90
N ASN A 12 19.55 -39.89 -2.54
CA ASN A 12 18.49 -38.90 -2.70
C ASN A 12 18.98 -37.63 -2.01
N LYS A 13 19.56 -36.71 -2.78
CA LYS A 13 19.69 -35.32 -2.37
C LYS A 13 18.25 -34.82 -2.30
N THR A 14 17.64 -34.92 -1.13
CA THR A 14 16.48 -34.09 -0.80
C THR A 14 16.89 -32.67 -1.16
N ASP A 15 16.21 -32.12 -2.15
CA ASP A 15 16.42 -30.74 -2.58
C ASP A 15 16.40 -29.87 -1.32
N PRO A 16 17.47 -29.14 -0.98
CA PRO A 16 17.45 -28.25 0.19
C PRO A 16 16.29 -27.25 0.13
N LEU A 17 15.78 -26.98 -1.08
CA LEU A 17 14.65 -26.13 -1.36
C LEU A 17 13.30 -26.87 -1.38
N ASP A 18 13.24 -28.20 -1.23
CA ASP A 18 11.95 -28.93 -1.19
C ASP A 18 11.07 -28.47 -0.03
N ILE A 19 11.69 -28.10 1.10
CA ILE A 19 10.99 -27.53 2.25
C ILE A 19 10.35 -26.18 1.87
N PHE A 20 11.05 -25.36 1.09
CA PHE A 20 10.56 -24.05 0.64
C PHE A 20 9.57 -24.16 -0.52
N LYS A 21 9.71 -25.15 -1.40
CA LYS A 21 8.74 -25.47 -2.47
C LYS A 21 7.43 -26.03 -1.91
N ARG A 22 7.46 -26.68 -0.75
CA ARG A 22 6.27 -27.11 0.01
C ARG A 22 5.57 -25.99 0.75
N ILE A 23 6.19 -24.82 0.90
CA ILE A 23 5.49 -23.59 1.31
C ILE A 23 4.71 -23.10 0.08
N ASN A 24 3.58 -23.77 -0.17
CA ASN A 24 2.54 -23.25 -1.03
C ASN A 24 2.06 -21.91 -0.43
N PHE A 25 2.53 -20.79 -0.97
CA PHE A 25 1.87 -19.48 -0.81
C PHE A 25 0.44 -19.48 -1.42
N ARG A 26 0.00 -20.63 -1.97
CA ARG A 26 -1.36 -20.96 -2.37
C ARG A 26 -2.20 -21.61 -1.28
N ASN A 27 -1.86 -21.47 0.01
CA ASN A 27 -2.86 -21.63 1.06
C ASN A 27 -3.82 -20.44 0.99
N LYS A 28 -4.82 -20.66 0.13
CA LYS A 28 -6.10 -19.98 0.02
C LYS A 28 -6.59 -19.67 1.43
N ASP A 29 -6.60 -18.40 1.81
CA ASP A 29 -7.34 -17.99 2.99
C ASP A 29 -8.83 -18.05 2.61
N SER A 30 -9.40 -19.25 2.66
CA SER A 30 -10.78 -19.53 2.29
C SER A 30 -11.79 -18.95 3.30
N ASN A 31 -11.34 -18.17 4.28
CA ASN A 31 -12.16 -17.63 5.37
C ASN A 31 -12.24 -16.09 5.41
N LEU A 32 -11.51 -15.35 4.56
CA LEU A 32 -11.71 -13.91 4.49
C LEU A 32 -13.01 -13.60 3.72
N GLN A 33 -14.11 -13.50 4.46
CA GLN A 33 -15.38 -13.04 3.89
C GLN A 33 -15.33 -11.52 3.65
N TYR A 34 -15.44 -11.17 2.38
CA TYR A 34 -15.69 -9.82 1.88
C TYR A 34 -16.89 -9.84 0.93
N GLU A 35 -17.54 -8.69 0.80
CA GLU A 35 -18.65 -8.50 -0.11
C GLU A 35 -18.15 -7.87 -1.40
N VAL A 36 -18.59 -8.41 -2.53
CA VAL A 36 -18.36 -7.82 -3.85
C VAL A 36 -19.59 -7.02 -4.22
N LEU A 37 -19.39 -5.74 -4.54
CA LEU A 37 -20.45 -4.85 -4.99
C LEU A 37 -20.63 -4.94 -6.51
N ASN A 38 -21.80 -4.51 -6.99
CA ASN A 38 -22.07 -4.41 -8.42
C ASN A 38 -21.25 -3.27 -9.05
N GLU A 39 -20.66 -3.52 -10.22
CA GLU A 39 -19.92 -2.57 -11.03
C GLU A 39 -20.78 -1.38 -11.49
N ASP A 40 -22.10 -1.57 -11.64
CA ASP A 40 -23.04 -0.50 -12.02
C ASP A 40 -23.11 0.66 -11.00
N LEU A 41 -22.51 0.49 -9.81
CA LEU A 41 -22.38 1.55 -8.80
C LEU A 41 -21.24 2.54 -9.10
N ILE A 42 -20.40 2.26 -10.10
CA ILE A 42 -19.32 3.14 -10.53
C ILE A 42 -19.85 4.07 -11.62
N ASP A 43 -19.95 5.35 -11.28
CA ASP A 43 -20.27 6.40 -12.25
C ASP A 43 -19.11 6.70 -13.19
N GLU A 44 -19.38 7.48 -14.24
CA GLU A 44 -18.35 7.97 -15.15
C GLU A 44 -17.23 8.71 -14.41
N SER A 45 -15.99 8.40 -14.78
CA SER A 45 -14.83 8.95 -14.08
C SER A 45 -14.72 10.46 -14.29
N VAL A 46 -14.56 11.20 -13.20
CA VAL A 46 -14.42 12.66 -13.20
C VAL A 46 -13.47 13.10 -12.09
N VAL A 47 -12.77 14.21 -12.32
CA VAL A 47 -11.97 14.87 -11.28
C VAL A 47 -12.73 16.08 -10.77
N HIS A 48 -13.15 16.05 -9.50
CA HIS A 48 -13.69 17.24 -8.85
C HIS A 48 -12.61 18.32 -8.69
N ILE A 49 -12.99 19.59 -8.81
CA ILE A 49 -12.07 20.74 -8.80
C ILE A 49 -11.16 20.80 -7.55
N ASP A 50 -11.68 20.42 -6.38
CA ASP A 50 -10.90 20.38 -5.14
C ASP A 50 -9.71 19.40 -5.21
N TRP A 51 -9.84 18.33 -5.99
CA TRP A 51 -8.77 17.35 -6.16
C TRP A 51 -7.87 17.69 -7.35
N PHE A 52 -8.44 18.27 -8.41
CA PHE A 52 -7.67 18.81 -9.52
C PHE A 52 -6.67 19.88 -9.06
N THR A 53 -7.13 20.82 -8.22
CA THR A 53 -6.30 21.89 -7.66
C THR A 53 -5.21 21.37 -6.71
N GLU A 54 -5.39 20.17 -6.17
CA GLU A 54 -4.38 19.45 -5.38
C GLU A 54 -3.46 18.56 -6.22
N GLY A 55 -3.58 18.58 -7.55
CA GLY A 55 -2.68 17.90 -8.49
C GLY A 55 -3.13 16.52 -8.97
N ILE A 56 -4.37 16.11 -8.70
CA ILE A 56 -4.93 14.86 -9.23
C ILE A 56 -5.48 15.11 -10.64
N ILE A 57 -5.01 14.34 -11.64
CA ILE A 57 -5.37 14.55 -13.05
C ILE A 57 -6.38 13.52 -13.56
N PHE A 58 -6.99 13.83 -14.71
CA PHE A 58 -8.05 13.00 -15.29
C PHE A 58 -7.60 11.58 -15.66
N SER A 59 -6.37 11.39 -16.14
CA SER A 59 -5.86 10.05 -16.44
C SER A 59 -5.80 9.17 -15.20
N THR A 60 -5.43 9.74 -14.06
CA THR A 60 -5.47 9.05 -12.76
C THR A 60 -6.91 8.80 -12.33
N ALA A 61 -7.82 9.76 -12.45
CA ALA A 61 -9.23 9.53 -12.16
C ALA A 61 -9.82 8.39 -12.99
N LYS A 62 -9.49 8.31 -14.28
CA LYS A 62 -9.90 7.20 -15.14
C LYS A 62 -9.30 5.87 -14.71
N LYS A 63 -8.01 5.85 -14.35
CA LYS A 63 -7.32 4.63 -13.91
C LYS A 63 -7.86 4.06 -12.59
N PHE A 64 -8.22 4.94 -11.66
CA PHE A 64 -8.75 4.58 -10.33
C PHE A 64 -10.26 4.74 -10.22
N GLU A 65 -10.94 4.98 -11.34
CA GLU A 65 -12.40 5.07 -11.44
C GLU A 65 -13.00 6.06 -10.43
N LEU A 66 -12.31 7.19 -10.22
CA LEU A 66 -12.79 8.26 -9.35
C LEU A 66 -14.01 8.90 -9.99
N SER A 67 -15.10 9.05 -9.24
CA SER A 67 -16.30 9.72 -9.71
C SER A 67 -16.78 10.78 -8.70
N PHE A 68 -17.89 11.45 -9.00
CA PHE A 68 -18.48 12.47 -8.14
C PHE A 68 -19.99 12.29 -8.03
N ASP A 69 -20.46 12.03 -6.81
CA ASP A 69 -21.87 11.99 -6.46
C ASP A 69 -22.35 13.43 -6.25
N ALA A 70 -23.01 13.98 -7.26
CA ALA A 70 -23.50 15.36 -7.26
C ALA A 70 -24.65 15.57 -6.24
N ASP A 71 -25.49 14.55 -6.02
CA ASP A 71 -26.60 14.62 -5.08
C ASP A 71 -26.09 14.73 -3.63
N LYS A 72 -25.06 13.95 -3.29
CA LYS A 72 -24.46 13.94 -1.95
C LYS A 72 -23.29 14.90 -1.78
N ASN A 73 -22.88 15.58 -2.85
CA ASN A 73 -21.68 16.43 -2.90
C ASN A 73 -20.43 15.70 -2.39
N ARG A 74 -20.14 14.54 -2.99
CA ARG A 74 -19.05 13.67 -2.56
C ARG A 74 -18.20 13.18 -3.71
N ILE A 75 -16.88 13.28 -3.54
CA ILE A 75 -15.91 12.59 -4.38
C ILE A 75 -15.93 11.12 -4.00
N MET A 76 -16.17 10.24 -4.95
CA MET A 76 -16.26 8.80 -4.78
C MET A 76 -14.94 8.14 -5.19
N ILE A 77 -14.43 7.26 -4.33
CA ILE A 77 -13.14 6.59 -4.50
C ILE A 77 -13.41 5.08 -4.34
N PRO A 78 -13.47 4.30 -5.42
CA PRO A 78 -13.71 2.87 -5.35
C PRO A 78 -12.50 2.11 -4.81
N PHE A 79 -12.78 1.01 -4.10
CA PHE A 79 -11.78 0.06 -3.64
C PHE A 79 -11.85 -1.22 -4.46
N ARG A 80 -10.83 -1.45 -5.28
CA ARG A 80 -10.64 -2.71 -6.00
C ARG A 80 -9.93 -3.73 -5.10
N HIS A 81 -10.36 -4.97 -5.11
CA HIS A 81 -9.65 -6.07 -4.46
C HIS A 81 -8.28 -6.23 -5.11
N TRP A 82 -7.23 -6.21 -4.29
CA TRP A 82 -5.83 -6.13 -4.74
C TRP A 82 -5.42 -7.22 -5.75
N LEU A 83 -6.05 -8.40 -5.68
CA LEU A 83 -5.74 -9.54 -6.57
C LEU A 83 -6.71 -9.69 -7.74
N THR A 84 -8.01 -9.49 -7.50
CA THR A 84 -9.07 -9.87 -8.46
C THR A 84 -9.61 -8.68 -9.24
N GLY A 85 -9.42 -7.44 -8.75
CA GLY A 85 -10.03 -6.26 -9.34
C GLY A 85 -11.53 -6.14 -9.07
N GLU A 86 -12.10 -6.99 -8.22
CA GLU A 86 -13.51 -6.89 -7.84
C GLU A 86 -13.75 -5.64 -6.98
N LEU A 87 -14.89 -4.98 -7.19
CA LEU A 87 -15.27 -3.82 -6.39
C LEU A 87 -15.69 -4.25 -4.97
N LEU A 88 -14.94 -3.81 -3.96
CA LEU A 88 -15.21 -4.14 -2.55
C LEU A 88 -16.01 -3.06 -1.80
N GLY A 89 -16.11 -1.87 -2.37
CA GLY A 89 -16.66 -0.72 -1.67
C GLY A 89 -16.12 0.60 -2.20
N PHE A 90 -16.52 1.67 -1.51
CA PHE A 90 -16.10 3.02 -1.80
C PHE A 90 -15.72 3.72 -0.49
N THR A 91 -14.80 4.68 -0.58
CA THR A 91 -14.78 5.81 0.35
C THR A 91 -15.25 7.04 -0.40
N SER A 92 -15.99 7.90 0.30
CA SER A 92 -16.56 9.10 -0.28
C SER A 92 -16.23 10.30 0.59
N ARG A 93 -15.66 11.33 -0.02
CA ARG A 93 -15.22 12.55 0.65
C ARG A 93 -16.17 13.70 0.34
N THR A 94 -16.71 14.32 1.38
CA THR A 94 -17.56 15.51 1.21
C THR A 94 -16.77 16.68 0.62
N THR A 95 -17.39 17.42 -0.30
CA THR A 95 -16.89 18.70 -0.85
C THR A 95 -17.52 19.91 -0.17
N ILE A 96 -18.50 19.70 0.72
CA ILE A 96 -19.14 20.76 1.51
C ILE A 96 -18.11 21.32 2.50
N ARG A 97 -17.79 22.61 2.41
CA ARG A 97 -16.77 23.27 3.24
C ARG A 97 -17.12 23.26 4.73
N ASP A 98 -18.36 23.58 5.07
CA ASP A 98 -18.86 23.69 6.45
C ASP A 98 -19.41 22.36 7.01
N TYR A 99 -18.96 21.22 6.48
CA TYR A 99 -19.45 19.89 6.87
C TYR A 99 -19.44 19.65 8.39
N LYS A 100 -18.47 20.22 9.11
CA LYS A 100 -18.37 20.09 10.57
C LYS A 100 -19.54 20.76 11.29
N ILE A 101 -19.90 21.97 10.86
CA ILE A 101 -21.01 22.74 11.44
C ILE A 101 -22.34 22.02 11.15
N LEU A 102 -22.44 21.43 9.96
CA LEU A 102 -23.62 20.69 9.51
C LEU A 102 -23.70 19.24 10.06
N GLY A 103 -22.74 18.81 10.88
CA GLY A 103 -22.71 17.43 11.41
C GLY A 103 -22.46 16.34 10.36
N ILE A 104 -22.01 16.71 9.17
CA ILE A 104 -21.72 15.80 8.06
C ILE A 104 -20.36 15.14 8.29
N LYS A 105 -20.24 13.83 8.15
CA LYS A 105 -18.94 13.14 8.24
C LYS A 105 -18.06 13.51 7.04
N LYS A 106 -16.79 13.85 7.31
CA LYS A 106 -15.78 14.16 6.27
C LYS A 106 -15.66 13.03 5.24
N TYR A 107 -15.53 11.80 5.75
CA TYR A 107 -15.46 10.58 4.96
C TYR A 107 -16.61 9.65 5.31
N TYR A 108 -17.16 8.98 4.31
CA TYR A 108 -18.07 7.86 4.47
C TYR A 108 -17.50 6.67 3.71
N ILE A 109 -17.40 5.54 4.39
CA ILE A 109 -16.86 4.29 3.84
C ILE A 109 -17.99 3.29 3.77
N THR A 110 -18.07 2.51 2.69
CA THR A 110 -19.01 1.40 2.57
C THR A 110 -18.89 0.49 3.80
N PRO A 111 -19.97 0.29 4.58
CA PRO A 111 -19.91 -0.44 5.85
C PRO A 111 -19.35 -1.86 5.76
N THR A 112 -19.52 -2.51 4.61
CA THR A 112 -19.10 -3.89 4.35
C THR A 112 -17.62 -3.99 3.96
N TYR A 113 -16.99 -2.87 3.60
CA TYR A 113 -15.58 -2.81 3.24
C TYR A 113 -14.67 -2.89 4.46
N LYS A 114 -13.77 -3.87 4.44
CA LYS A 114 -12.75 -4.08 5.46
C LYS A 114 -11.41 -3.55 4.94
N LYS A 115 -10.91 -2.48 5.56
CA LYS A 115 -9.63 -1.86 5.13
C LYS A 115 -8.42 -2.77 5.37
N ASN A 116 -8.45 -3.51 6.46
CA ASN A 116 -7.37 -4.37 6.93
C ASN A 116 -7.14 -5.62 6.06
N ILE A 117 -7.87 -5.81 4.97
CA ILE A 117 -7.73 -6.97 4.09
C ILE A 117 -7.26 -6.60 2.68
N ASN A 118 -7.02 -5.32 2.44
CA ASN A 118 -6.75 -4.80 1.12
C ASN A 118 -5.70 -3.68 1.16
N LEU A 119 -5.09 -3.41 0.01
CA LEU A 119 -4.17 -2.31 -0.21
C LEU A 119 -4.67 -1.50 -1.40
N TYR A 120 -5.07 -0.25 -1.15
CA TYR A 120 -5.59 0.59 -2.21
C TYR A 120 -4.50 0.86 -3.25
N GLY A 121 -4.88 0.74 -4.52
CA GLY A 121 -4.02 0.96 -5.67
C GLY A 121 -3.13 -0.21 -6.06
N LEU A 122 -3.05 -1.27 -5.26
CA LEU A 122 -2.21 -2.42 -5.59
C LEU A 122 -2.64 -3.08 -6.89
N TYR A 123 -3.94 -3.28 -7.12
CA TYR A 123 -4.44 -3.87 -8.36
C TYR A 123 -4.01 -3.05 -9.59
N GLN A 124 -4.23 -1.73 -9.56
CA GLN A 124 -3.92 -0.84 -10.67
C GLN A 124 -2.41 -0.62 -10.90
N ASN A 125 -1.60 -0.78 -9.85
CA ASN A 125 -0.16 -0.48 -9.86
C ASN A 125 0.73 -1.73 -9.91
N TYR A 126 0.16 -2.93 -9.83
CA TYR A 126 0.89 -4.19 -9.68
C TYR A 126 2.07 -4.33 -10.65
N ASP A 127 1.81 -4.19 -11.95
CA ASP A 127 2.83 -4.39 -12.99
C ASP A 127 4.01 -3.41 -12.85
N TYR A 128 3.73 -2.17 -12.46
CA TYR A 128 4.76 -1.15 -12.24
C TYR A 128 5.58 -1.43 -10.97
N ILE A 129 4.92 -1.84 -9.89
CA ILE A 129 5.59 -2.25 -8.64
C ILE A 129 6.56 -3.40 -8.91
N ILE A 130 6.12 -4.44 -9.62
CA ILE A 130 6.97 -5.58 -9.99
C ILE A 130 8.11 -5.15 -10.92
N LYS A 131 7.80 -4.34 -11.94
CA LYS A 131 8.79 -3.85 -12.91
C LYS A 131 9.91 -3.03 -12.27
N PHE A 132 9.56 -2.13 -11.34
CA PHE A 132 10.54 -1.28 -10.66
C PHE A 132 11.21 -1.94 -9.46
N GLY A 133 10.66 -3.05 -8.97
CA GLY A 133 11.24 -3.83 -7.88
C GLY A 133 11.07 -3.21 -6.50
N TYR A 134 10.14 -2.25 -6.35
CA TYR A 134 9.80 -1.66 -5.06
C TYR A 134 8.35 -1.18 -4.98
N CYS A 135 7.83 -1.09 -3.75
CA CYS A 135 6.49 -0.61 -3.43
C CYS A 135 6.56 0.47 -2.35
N VAL A 136 6.02 1.65 -2.63
CA VAL A 136 5.88 2.75 -1.67
C VAL A 136 4.53 2.65 -0.97
N VAL A 137 4.53 2.56 0.35
CA VAL A 137 3.34 2.40 1.18
C VAL A 137 3.03 3.72 1.87
N PHE A 138 1.88 4.29 1.55
CA PHE A 138 1.35 5.51 2.17
C PHE A 138 0.20 5.18 3.13
N GLU A 139 -0.17 6.17 3.94
CA GLU A 139 -1.33 6.07 4.81
C GLU A 139 -2.66 6.09 4.02
N SER A 140 -2.80 7.06 3.11
CA SER A 140 -4.09 7.38 2.48
C SER A 140 -4.10 7.19 0.96
N GLU A 141 -5.30 6.93 0.42
CA GLU A 141 -5.56 6.74 -1.00
C GLU A 141 -5.16 7.97 -1.81
N LYS A 142 -5.32 9.17 -1.22
CA LYS A 142 -5.01 10.43 -1.89
C LYS A 142 -3.53 10.55 -2.23
N SER A 143 -2.64 10.04 -1.38
CA SER A 143 -1.20 10.02 -1.65
C SER A 143 -0.89 9.19 -2.89
N VAL A 144 -1.51 8.01 -3.03
CA VAL A 144 -1.35 7.15 -4.21
C VAL A 144 -1.82 7.87 -5.48
N LEU A 145 -2.97 8.54 -5.42
CA LEU A 145 -3.54 9.29 -6.54
C LEU A 145 -2.64 10.46 -6.97
N LYS A 146 -2.09 11.22 -6.01
CA LYS A 146 -1.15 12.31 -6.29
C LYS A 146 0.13 11.81 -6.94
N ARG A 147 0.68 10.70 -6.46
CA ARG A 147 1.88 10.08 -7.05
C ARG A 147 1.62 9.55 -8.46
N ASP A 148 0.51 8.85 -8.67
CA ASP A 148 0.11 8.38 -10.00
C ASP A 148 -0.06 9.54 -11.00
N SER A 149 -0.64 10.66 -10.56
CA SER A 149 -0.79 11.88 -11.37
C SER A 149 0.56 12.49 -11.78
N LEU A 150 1.63 12.13 -11.08
CA LEU A 150 3.02 12.49 -11.37
C LEU A 150 3.81 11.34 -12.03
N LEU A 151 3.10 10.37 -12.61
CA LEU A 151 3.62 9.19 -13.30
C LEU A 151 4.41 8.21 -12.40
N ASP A 152 4.11 8.23 -11.11
CA ASP A 152 4.68 7.31 -10.13
C ASP A 152 3.65 6.26 -9.71
N ASN A 153 3.66 5.15 -10.43
CA ASN A 153 2.72 4.03 -10.28
C ASN A 153 3.28 2.94 -9.36
N THR A 154 4.15 3.29 -8.41
CA THR A 154 4.79 2.32 -7.49
C THR A 154 4.17 2.31 -6.10
N CYS A 155 3.00 2.95 -5.96
CA CYS A 155 2.45 3.34 -4.67
C CYS A 155 1.20 2.55 -4.29
N VAL A 156 1.03 2.25 -3.01
CA VAL A 156 -0.18 1.69 -2.41
C VAL A 156 -0.52 2.42 -1.12
N ALA A 157 -1.76 2.27 -0.63
CA ALA A 157 -2.17 2.82 0.66
C ALA A 157 -2.75 1.78 1.61
N LEU A 158 -2.45 1.97 2.90
CA LEU A 158 -2.99 1.18 4.01
C LEU A 158 -4.46 1.48 4.31
N SER A 159 -4.95 2.64 3.84
CA SER A 159 -6.28 3.19 4.17
C SER A 159 -6.45 3.54 5.66
N GLY A 160 -5.36 3.79 6.37
CA GLY A 160 -5.31 4.14 7.79
C GLY A 160 -3.91 4.04 8.39
N HIS A 161 -3.78 4.39 9.65
CA HIS A 161 -2.48 4.50 10.34
C HIS A 161 -1.81 3.14 10.66
N ILE A 162 -2.60 2.09 10.91
CA ILE A 162 -2.10 0.80 11.40
C ILE A 162 -2.08 -0.21 10.26
N ILE A 163 -0.92 -0.81 10.02
CA ILE A 163 -0.77 -1.93 9.11
C ILE A 163 -1.29 -3.24 9.73
N SER A 164 -2.12 -3.95 8.98
CA SER A 164 -2.66 -5.25 9.39
C SER A 164 -1.77 -6.43 9.00
N ALA A 165 -1.95 -7.58 9.65
CA ALA A 165 -1.23 -8.81 9.31
C ALA A 165 -1.48 -9.26 7.87
N GLU A 166 -2.69 -9.06 7.36
CA GLU A 166 -3.06 -9.41 5.99
C GLU A 166 -2.38 -8.48 4.96
N GLN A 167 -2.36 -7.17 5.22
CA GLN A 167 -1.59 -6.22 4.39
C GLN A 167 -0.09 -6.54 4.39
N VAL A 168 0.48 -6.93 5.53
CA VAL A 168 1.88 -7.41 5.62
C VAL A 168 2.07 -8.65 4.74
N ARG A 169 1.16 -9.62 4.82
CA ARG A 169 1.20 -10.86 4.01
C ARG A 169 1.18 -10.54 2.52
N ILE A 170 0.29 -9.64 2.09
CA ILE A 170 0.18 -9.19 0.70
C ILE A 170 1.50 -8.55 0.24
N LEU A 171 2.02 -7.58 0.99
CA LEU A 171 3.26 -6.86 0.65
C LEU A 171 4.49 -7.78 0.61
N LEU A 172 4.61 -8.73 1.55
CA LEU A 172 5.68 -9.73 1.52
C LEU A 172 5.59 -10.62 0.28
N GLY A 173 4.37 -10.94 -0.16
CA GLY A 173 4.09 -11.76 -1.34
C GLY A 173 4.46 -11.09 -2.67
N LEU A 174 4.52 -9.75 -2.74
CA LEU A 174 4.91 -9.01 -3.96
C LEU A 174 6.36 -9.28 -4.37
N ASN A 175 7.19 -9.72 -3.43
CA ASN A 175 8.59 -9.95 -3.64
C ASN A 175 9.43 -8.74 -4.11
N VAL A 176 9.11 -7.53 -3.64
CA VAL A 176 9.79 -6.26 -3.94
C VAL A 176 10.21 -5.52 -2.68
N ASP A 177 11.15 -4.57 -2.76
CA ASP A 177 11.54 -3.72 -1.63
C ASP A 177 10.36 -2.88 -1.14
N ILE A 178 10.23 -2.71 0.18
CA ILE A 178 9.13 -1.93 0.79
C ILE A 178 9.65 -0.58 1.26
N ILE A 179 8.99 0.51 0.88
CA ILE A 179 9.30 1.87 1.34
C ILE A 179 8.09 2.43 2.08
N VAL A 180 8.22 2.66 3.38
CA VAL A 180 7.18 3.25 4.22
C VAL A 180 7.27 4.78 4.15
N ALA A 181 6.19 5.45 3.72
CA ALA A 181 6.13 6.89 3.53
C ALA A 181 4.89 7.45 4.26
N MET A 182 4.99 7.56 5.58
CA MET A 182 3.93 8.10 6.45
C MET A 182 3.97 9.63 6.50
N ASP A 183 2.90 10.22 7.01
CA ASP A 183 2.77 11.67 7.20
C ASP A 183 3.78 12.19 8.25
N LYS A 184 4.17 13.46 8.14
CA LYS A 184 5.22 14.06 8.99
C LYS A 184 4.92 13.98 10.49
N ASP A 185 3.65 14.05 10.88
CA ASP A 185 3.20 14.01 12.27
C ASP A 185 3.14 12.59 12.87
N VAL A 186 3.39 11.55 12.06
CA VAL A 186 3.47 10.17 12.56
C VAL A 186 4.79 9.95 13.31
N PRO A 187 4.76 9.53 14.58
CA PRO A 187 5.97 9.27 15.35
C PRO A 187 6.88 8.23 14.69
N GLU A 188 8.20 8.44 14.78
CA GLU A 188 9.18 7.54 14.18
C GLU A 188 9.06 6.10 14.72
N GLN A 189 8.68 5.94 15.99
CA GLN A 189 8.41 4.63 16.60
C GLN A 189 7.26 3.87 15.92
N GLU A 190 6.22 4.58 15.45
CA GLU A 190 5.12 3.97 14.72
C GLU A 190 5.57 3.53 13.32
N ILE A 191 6.37 4.36 12.63
CA ILE A 191 6.98 4.00 11.35
C ILE A 191 7.89 2.76 11.50
N TRP A 192 8.70 2.71 12.56
CA TRP A 192 9.54 1.56 12.88
C TRP A 192 8.73 0.32 13.20
N SER A 193 7.57 0.45 13.85
CA SER A 193 6.68 -0.67 14.13
C SER A 193 6.13 -1.33 12.85
N ILE A 194 5.90 -0.53 11.81
CA ILE A 194 5.51 -1.01 10.47
C ILE A 194 6.70 -1.72 9.83
N CYS A 195 7.89 -1.09 9.84
CA CYS A 195 9.10 -1.65 9.23
C CYS A 195 9.50 -3.00 9.85
N GLU A 196 9.35 -3.13 11.17
CA GLU A 196 9.64 -4.35 11.93
C GLU A 196 8.81 -5.56 11.45
N LYS A 197 7.64 -5.34 10.83
CA LYS A 197 6.83 -6.44 10.27
C LYS A 197 7.47 -7.11 9.06
N PHE A 198 8.41 -6.42 8.41
CA PHE A 198 9.08 -6.88 7.19
C PHE A 198 10.52 -7.33 7.45
N TYR A 199 11.19 -6.77 8.46
CA TYR A 199 12.56 -7.12 8.83
C TYR A 199 12.61 -8.48 9.56
N PRO A 200 13.63 -9.34 9.32
CA PRO A 200 14.69 -9.25 8.31
C PRO A 200 14.32 -9.91 6.97
N ILE A 201 13.06 -10.35 6.81
CA ILE A 201 12.57 -11.13 5.66
C ILE A 201 12.69 -10.35 4.35
N ARG A 202 12.49 -9.03 4.42
CA ARG A 202 12.41 -8.13 3.28
C ARG A 202 13.24 -6.88 3.51
N ASN A 203 13.87 -6.37 2.45
CA ASN A 203 14.43 -5.03 2.49
C ASN A 203 13.31 -4.00 2.70
N VAL A 204 13.41 -3.28 3.80
CA VAL A 204 12.47 -2.23 4.15
C VAL A 204 13.21 -0.92 4.40
N TYR A 205 12.63 0.14 3.86
CA TYR A 205 13.09 1.52 3.99
C TYR A 205 11.94 2.37 4.50
N TYR A 206 12.27 3.55 5.03
CA TYR A 206 11.28 4.55 5.38
C TYR A 206 11.75 5.95 4.97
N ILE A 207 10.80 6.82 4.65
CA ILE A 207 11.05 8.23 4.37
C ILE A 207 10.90 9.01 5.67
N LYS A 208 11.90 9.84 5.98
CA LYS A 208 11.90 10.77 7.10
C LYS A 208 12.23 12.16 6.59
N ASP A 209 11.44 13.15 6.97
CA ASP A 209 11.69 14.55 6.63
C ASP A 209 12.74 15.19 7.55
N SER A 210 13.99 14.71 7.47
CA SER A 210 15.09 15.21 8.28
C SER A 210 15.52 16.66 7.95
N TYR A 211 14.95 17.24 6.89
CA TYR A 211 15.31 18.55 6.36
C TYR A 211 14.17 19.58 6.47
N GLU A 212 13.07 19.23 7.16
CA GLU A 212 11.92 20.10 7.39
C GLU A 212 11.32 20.68 6.08
N ILE A 213 11.24 19.84 5.04
CA ILE A 213 10.72 20.23 3.72
C ILE A 213 9.18 20.12 3.67
N LEU A 214 8.60 19.22 4.47
CA LEU A 214 7.16 19.00 4.56
C LEU A 214 6.54 19.93 5.61
N LYS A 215 5.27 20.30 5.39
CA LYS A 215 4.47 20.96 6.43
C LYS A 215 4.02 19.93 7.47
N ASP A 216 3.58 20.41 8.62
CA ASP A 216 3.33 19.58 9.81
C ASP A 216 2.42 18.35 9.60
N LYS A 217 1.48 18.41 8.66
CA LYS A 217 0.52 17.32 8.38
C LYS A 217 0.60 16.81 6.94
N ASP A 218 1.67 17.17 6.24
CA ASP A 218 1.84 16.76 4.85
C ASP A 218 2.46 15.36 4.81
N SER A 219 1.91 14.54 3.92
CA SER A 219 2.55 13.32 3.45
C SER A 219 3.72 13.65 2.53
N PRO A 220 4.73 12.78 2.37
CA PRO A 220 5.72 12.96 1.31
C PRO A 220 5.08 13.16 -0.08
N ALA A 221 3.91 12.56 -0.33
CA ALA A 221 3.16 12.71 -1.56
C ALA A 221 2.52 14.10 -1.77
N ASP A 222 2.36 14.90 -0.72
CA ASP A 222 1.84 16.27 -0.81
C ASP A 222 2.92 17.28 -1.22
N ALA A 223 4.19 16.89 -1.12
CA ALA A 223 5.31 17.72 -1.54
C ALA A 223 5.32 17.94 -3.05
N LYS A 224 6.00 19.02 -3.50
CA LYS A 224 6.33 19.17 -4.92
C LYS A 224 7.15 17.97 -5.36
N ASN A 225 7.00 17.56 -6.63
CA ASN A 225 7.65 16.33 -7.10
C ASN A 225 9.17 16.31 -6.88
N LYS A 226 9.85 17.46 -7.05
CA LYS A 226 11.29 17.58 -6.78
C LYS A 226 11.66 17.27 -5.32
N ASP A 227 10.81 17.66 -4.38
CA ASP A 227 11.02 17.54 -2.95
C ASP A 227 10.72 16.10 -2.51
N TYR A 228 9.65 15.49 -3.05
CA TYR A 228 9.41 14.05 -2.92
C TYR A 228 10.60 13.23 -3.44
N CYS A 229 11.11 13.52 -4.64
CA CYS A 229 12.25 12.81 -5.21
C CYS A 229 13.50 12.94 -4.33
N PHE A 230 13.71 14.10 -3.71
CA PHE A 230 14.79 14.30 -2.75
C PHE A 230 14.60 13.43 -1.49
N LEU A 231 13.41 13.43 -0.89
CA LEU A 231 13.08 12.60 0.26
C LEU A 231 13.22 11.09 -0.07
N PHE A 232 12.70 10.65 -1.21
CA PHE A 232 12.78 9.27 -1.68
C PHE A 232 14.22 8.81 -1.93
N LYS A 233 15.06 9.69 -2.48
CA LYS A 233 16.50 9.42 -2.68
C LYS A 233 17.23 9.24 -1.34
N ASN A 234 16.82 9.99 -0.31
CA ASN A 234 17.39 9.95 1.04
C ASN A 234 16.62 9.03 2.01
N LYS A 235 15.81 8.08 1.50
CA LYS A 235 15.14 7.07 2.33
C LYS A 235 16.15 6.30 3.19
N ILE A 236 15.76 5.99 4.41
CA ILE A 236 16.60 5.33 5.40
C ILE A 236 16.27 3.83 5.39
N ARG A 237 17.30 2.98 5.33
CA ARG A 237 17.09 1.53 5.44
C ARG A 237 16.82 1.15 6.90
N TYR A 238 15.74 0.42 7.15
CA TYR A 238 15.51 -0.20 8.45
C TYR A 238 16.42 -1.43 8.58
N ASN A 239 17.58 -1.24 9.21
CA ASN A 239 18.63 -2.24 9.34
C ASN A 239 18.71 -2.77 10.78
N ASN A 240 19.69 -3.63 11.06
CA ASN A 240 19.88 -4.21 12.39
C ASN A 240 20.12 -3.14 13.49
N GLU A 241 20.77 -2.03 13.17
CA GLU A 241 21.00 -0.96 14.15
C GLU A 241 19.69 -0.29 14.56
N VAL A 242 18.83 0.02 13.58
CA VAL A 242 17.51 0.60 13.84
C VAL A 242 16.61 -0.40 14.58
N HIS A 243 16.63 -1.67 14.21
CA HIS A 243 15.93 -2.74 14.92
C HIS A 243 16.31 -2.80 16.41
N LEU A 244 17.61 -2.80 16.72
CA LEU A 244 18.10 -2.83 18.10
C LEU A 244 17.68 -1.58 18.89
N ARG A 245 17.69 -0.39 18.26
CA ARG A 245 17.18 0.84 18.88
C ARG A 245 15.69 0.73 19.20
N TYR A 246 14.89 0.30 18.23
CA TYR A 246 13.45 0.12 18.41
C TYR A 246 13.12 -0.88 19.54
N LYS A 247 13.82 -2.03 19.61
CA LYS A 247 13.66 -3.00 20.70
C LYS A 247 14.12 -2.46 22.05
N GLY A 248 15.15 -1.62 22.07
CA GLY A 248 15.66 -0.98 23.29
C GLY A 248 14.68 0.04 23.87
N GLU A 249 14.07 0.84 23.00
CA GLU A 249 13.04 1.83 23.37
C GLU A 249 11.74 1.15 23.80
N SER A 250 11.33 0.06 23.14
CA SER A 250 10.09 -0.68 23.47
C SER A 250 10.12 -1.42 24.82
N LYS A 251 11.30 -1.53 25.45
CA LYS A 251 11.49 -2.18 26.75
C LYS A 251 11.46 -1.20 27.93
N ARG A 252 11.38 0.10 27.67
CA ARG A 252 11.20 1.15 28.68
C ARG A 252 9.73 1.52 28.80
#